data_AF-A0A7G2C4C7-F1
#
_entry.id   AF-A0A7G2C4C7-F1
#
_cell.length_a   1.000
_cell.length_b   1.000
_cell.length_c   1.000
_cell.angle_alpha   90.00
_cell.angle_beta   90.00
_cell.angle_gamma   90.00
#
_symmetry.space_group_name_H-M   'P 1'
#
loop_
_entity.id
_entity.type
_entity.pdbx_description
1 polymer ?
#
loop_
_entity_poly.entity_id
_entity_poly.type
_entity_poly.pdbx_seq_one_letter_code
_entity_poly.pdbx_strand_id
1 'polypeptide(L)'
;MSDTAPDPFFAQWTALQERVNELTNEKMAWVEKRITLKNKYDMITEKCAEMSVQQRALVSENRGWREKYGRLKKEHDALVEEHQDYMGEMVNVSTRLKEELEEAKSSKKPTGGMDEQRKVLLDNFYDCSVGQFDLIALFNYYKAYGVSADVMKETLTADHRETLTLPDDLNTFVGEANVREFFAQFVAALPTLRCITGHFKGPWDCYVQYKQGGVALPVLEAFCGGYNGTSYQLTQDEVKALQSAELSVSDYLITVLPLLPRVTDVWVFYTNITTLDWCEAIPERVSGVDIDDCPDIQDCTPLLKMKGLKRVGHNAHTNPSFDAVQEQLIRKGVMC
;
A
#
# COMPACT_ATOMS: atom_id res chain seq x y z
N MET A 1 -2.55 65.31 96.58
CA MET A 1 -3.55 65.62 95.54
C MET A 1 -3.25 64.68 94.38
N SER A 2 -4.04 63.62 94.26
CA SER A 2 -3.93 62.59 93.23
C SER A 2 -4.76 63.00 92.03
N ASP A 3 -4.13 63.59 91.02
CA ASP A 3 -4.75 63.84 89.72
C ASP A 3 -4.64 62.56 88.88
N THR A 4 -5.64 61.70 88.99
CA THR A 4 -5.85 60.57 88.10
C THR A 4 -6.32 61.13 86.76
N ALA A 5 -5.47 61.09 85.73
CA ALA A 5 -5.87 61.39 84.36
C ALA A 5 -7.07 60.50 83.95
N PRO A 6 -8.04 60.99 83.17
CA PRO A 6 -9.29 60.27 82.94
C PRO A 6 -9.06 59.11 81.97
N ASP A 7 -8.97 57.92 82.54
CA ASP A 7 -8.97 56.58 81.90
C ASP A 7 -9.89 56.43 80.65
N PRO A 8 -11.10 57.05 80.58
CA PRO A 8 -11.99 56.90 79.42
C PRO A 8 -11.50 57.56 78.11
N PHE A 9 -10.74 58.65 78.20
CA PHE A 9 -10.29 59.39 77.01
C PHE A 9 -9.24 58.62 76.23
N PHE A 10 -8.26 58.04 76.93
CA PHE A 10 -7.23 57.22 76.30
C PHE A 10 -7.81 55.93 75.71
N ALA A 11 -8.80 55.32 76.35
CA ALA A 11 -9.52 54.18 75.78
C ALA A 11 -10.25 54.55 74.47
N GLN A 12 -10.92 55.71 74.43
CA GLN A 12 -11.61 56.19 73.22
C GLN A 12 -10.62 56.53 72.09
N TRP A 13 -9.48 57.13 72.41
CA TRP A 13 -8.41 57.41 71.44
C TRP A 13 -7.82 56.14 70.85
N THR A 14 -7.52 55.13 71.68
CA THR A 14 -6.99 53.83 71.23
C THR A 14 -7.99 53.12 70.31
N ALA A 15 -9.28 53.10 70.66
CA ALA A 15 -10.33 52.51 69.83
C ALA A 15 -10.51 53.25 68.48
N LEU A 16 -10.37 54.58 68.47
CA LEU A 16 -10.39 55.36 67.24
C LEU A 16 -9.18 55.04 66.36
N GLN A 17 -7.99 54.93 66.96
CA GLN A 17 -6.76 54.60 66.26
C GLN A 17 -6.81 53.19 65.65
N GLU A 18 -7.34 52.21 66.38
CA GLU A 18 -7.59 50.85 65.87
C GLU A 18 -8.53 50.89 64.66
N ARG A 19 -9.64 51.62 64.75
CA ARG A 19 -10.61 51.74 63.65
C ARG A 19 -10.02 52.44 62.42
N VAL A 20 -9.16 53.45 62.62
CA VAL A 20 -8.41 54.10 61.53
C VAL A 20 -7.43 53.11 60.88
N ASN A 21 -6.75 52.29 61.67
CA ASN A 21 -5.84 51.26 61.15
C ASN A 21 -6.61 50.18 60.37
N GLU A 22 -7.75 49.70 60.88
CA GLU A 22 -8.64 48.75 60.19
C GLU A 22 -9.12 49.30 58.84
N LEU A 23 -9.66 50.52 58.82
CA LEU A 23 -10.11 51.17 57.59
C LEU A 23 -8.97 51.40 56.60
N THR A 24 -7.75 51.67 57.09
CA THR A 24 -6.56 51.81 56.25
C THR A 24 -6.19 50.49 55.60
N ASN A 25 -6.22 49.39 56.36
CA ASN A 25 -5.95 48.04 55.85
C ASN A 25 -7.01 47.60 54.83
N GLU A 26 -8.29 47.84 55.10
CA GLU A 26 -9.38 47.56 54.15
C GLU A 26 -9.19 48.36 52.85
N LYS A 27 -8.87 49.66 52.95
CA LYS A 27 -8.60 50.50 51.77
C LYS A 27 -7.42 49.96 50.96
N MET A 28 -6.35 49.51 51.61
CA MET A 28 -5.20 48.91 50.93
C MET A 28 -5.59 47.62 50.21
N ALA A 29 -6.37 46.73 50.84
CA ALA A 29 -6.88 45.51 50.21
C ALA A 29 -7.76 45.82 48.97
N TRP A 30 -8.60 46.86 49.05
CA TRP A 30 -9.39 47.32 47.89
C TRP A 30 -8.52 47.87 46.76
N VAL A 31 -7.45 48.60 47.08
CA VAL A 31 -6.49 49.10 46.08
C VAL A 31 -5.78 47.94 45.38
N GLU A 32 -5.30 46.95 46.13
CA GLU A 32 -4.67 45.74 45.56
C GLU A 32 -5.63 44.96 44.66
N LYS A 33 -6.89 44.77 45.09
CA LYS A 33 -7.92 44.12 44.29
C LYS A 33 -8.21 44.90 43.00
N ARG A 34 -8.26 46.23 43.07
CA ARG A 34 -8.46 47.10 41.90
C ARG A 34 -7.29 47.01 40.92
N ILE A 35 -6.05 47.01 41.41
CA ILE A 35 -4.84 46.83 40.57
C ILE A 35 -4.89 45.47 39.88
N THR A 36 -5.19 44.41 40.63
CA THR A 36 -5.31 43.05 40.08
C THR A 36 -6.37 42.96 38.99
N LEU A 37 -7.53 43.58 39.21
CA LEU A 37 -8.62 43.57 38.22
C LEU A 37 -8.24 44.36 36.96
N LYS A 38 -7.57 45.51 37.11
CA LYS A 38 -7.07 46.30 35.99
C LYS A 38 -6.08 45.50 35.14
N ASN A 39 -5.11 44.84 35.76
CA ASN A 39 -4.15 43.99 35.04
C ASN A 39 -4.84 42.87 34.27
N LYS A 40 -5.88 42.25 34.85
CA LYS A 40 -6.68 41.23 34.14
C LYS A 40 -7.43 41.82 32.95
N TYR A 41 -7.99 43.02 33.08
CA TYR A 41 -8.69 43.71 32.00
C TYR A 41 -7.74 44.07 30.85
N ASP A 42 -6.56 44.58 31.16
CA ASP A 42 -5.55 44.93 30.17
C ASP A 42 -5.07 43.68 29.40
N MET A 43 -4.83 42.57 30.11
CA MET A 43 -4.47 41.27 29.51
C MET A 43 -5.57 40.71 28.59
N ILE A 44 -6.84 40.82 28.98
CA ILE A 44 -7.96 40.39 28.13
C ILE A 44 -8.04 41.26 26.88
N THR A 45 -7.83 42.57 27.03
CA THR A 45 -7.88 43.53 25.91
C THR A 45 -6.78 43.24 24.89
N GLU A 46 -5.56 42.96 25.34
CA GLU A 46 -4.44 42.56 24.49
C GLU A 46 -4.75 41.25 23.74
N LYS A 47 -5.22 40.23 24.45
CA LYS A 47 -5.59 38.93 23.85
C LYS A 47 -6.72 39.06 22.82
N CYS A 48 -7.70 39.94 23.05
CA CYS A 48 -8.75 40.24 22.08
C CYS A 48 -8.19 40.92 20.82
N ALA A 49 -7.20 41.81 20.96
CA ALA A 49 -6.55 42.45 19.83
C ALA A 49 -5.74 41.44 18.99
N GLU A 50 -4.98 40.54 19.63
CA GLU A 50 -4.25 39.45 18.98
C GLU A 50 -5.18 38.52 18.21
N MET A 51 -6.26 38.08 18.84
CA MET A 51 -7.27 37.22 18.22
C MET A 51 -7.90 37.88 16.99
N SER A 52 -8.14 39.21 17.05
CA SER A 52 -8.67 39.98 15.92
C SER A 52 -7.68 40.08 14.75
N VAL A 53 -6.36 40.06 15.01
CA VAL A 53 -5.34 39.99 13.96
C VAL A 53 -5.32 38.60 13.32
N GLN A 54 -5.32 37.55 14.13
CA GLN A 54 -5.35 36.16 13.64
C GLN A 54 -6.59 35.87 12.80
N GLN A 55 -7.77 36.35 13.23
CA GLN A 55 -9.01 36.17 12.47
C GLN A 55 -8.94 36.86 11.10
N ARG A 56 -8.34 38.05 11.00
CA ARG A 56 -8.12 38.72 9.71
C ARG A 56 -7.17 37.96 8.81
N ALA A 57 -6.09 37.39 9.37
CA ALA A 57 -5.15 36.56 8.62
C ALA A 57 -5.86 35.33 8.02
N LEU A 58 -6.62 34.58 8.84
CA LEU A 58 -7.38 33.41 8.39
C LEU A 58 -8.43 33.75 7.32
N VAL A 59 -9.11 34.90 7.45
CA VAL A 59 -10.06 35.36 6.42
C VAL A 59 -9.37 35.68 5.10
N SER A 60 -8.17 36.26 5.14
CA SER A 60 -7.37 36.54 3.94
C SER A 60 -6.88 35.25 3.28
N GLU A 61 -6.45 34.27 4.07
CA GLU A 61 -5.97 32.98 3.57
C GLU A 61 -7.11 32.19 2.92
N ASN A 62 -8.28 32.13 3.58
CA ASN A 62 -9.48 31.50 3.02
C ASN A 62 -9.95 32.13 1.71
N ARG A 63 -9.73 33.45 1.54
CA ARG A 63 -9.99 34.12 0.25
C ARG A 63 -9.04 33.61 -0.82
N GLY A 64 -7.74 33.54 -0.51
CA GLY A 64 -6.73 33.01 -1.43
C GLY A 64 -6.99 31.55 -1.82
N TRP A 65 -7.41 30.70 -0.87
CA TRP A 65 -7.79 29.32 -1.15
C TRP A 65 -9.00 29.22 -2.07
N ARG A 66 -10.05 30.04 -1.87
CA ARG A 66 -11.20 30.08 -2.78
C ARG A 66 -10.84 30.51 -4.20
N GLU A 67 -9.96 31.49 -4.34
CA GLU A 67 -9.49 31.94 -5.66
C GLU A 67 -8.67 30.85 -6.37
N LYS A 68 -7.77 30.16 -5.64
CA LYS A 68 -7.02 29.00 -6.17
C LYS A 68 -7.96 27.89 -6.62
N TYR A 69 -8.91 27.52 -5.78
CA TYR A 69 -9.90 26.50 -6.10
C TYR A 69 -10.73 26.88 -7.33
N GLY A 70 -11.15 28.14 -7.43
CA GLY A 70 -11.88 28.65 -8.59
C GLY A 70 -11.08 28.60 -9.89
N ARG A 71 -9.76 28.86 -9.86
CA ARG A 71 -8.89 28.70 -11.03
C ARG A 71 -8.75 27.23 -11.42
N LEU A 72 -8.42 26.38 -10.46
CA LEU A 72 -8.21 24.96 -10.71
C LEU A 72 -9.48 24.29 -11.26
N LYS A 73 -10.66 24.69 -10.77
CA LYS A 73 -11.93 24.22 -11.30
C LYS A 73 -12.11 24.58 -12.78
N LYS A 74 -11.78 25.81 -13.17
CA LYS A 74 -11.87 26.23 -14.58
C LYS A 74 -10.90 25.45 -15.48
N GLU A 75 -9.68 25.21 -15.00
CA GLU A 75 -8.69 24.40 -15.73
C GLU A 75 -9.16 22.96 -15.89
N HIS A 76 -9.71 22.37 -14.82
CA HIS A 76 -10.30 21.03 -14.87
C HIS A 76 -11.46 20.95 -15.86
N ASP A 77 -12.40 21.92 -15.81
CA ASP A 77 -13.55 21.95 -16.71
C ASP A 77 -13.11 22.08 -18.19
N ALA A 78 -12.09 22.89 -18.48
CA ALA A 78 -11.51 23.01 -19.83
C ALA A 78 -10.83 21.71 -20.30
N LEU A 79 -10.09 21.04 -19.42
CA LEU A 79 -9.43 19.78 -19.75
C LEU A 79 -10.46 18.67 -20.02
N VAL A 80 -11.58 18.66 -19.30
CA VAL A 80 -12.69 17.73 -19.54
C VAL A 80 -13.32 17.95 -20.91
N GLU A 81 -13.49 19.20 -21.33
CA GLU A 81 -13.99 19.55 -22.67
C GLU A 81 -13.02 19.06 -23.76
N GLU A 82 -11.72 19.35 -23.64
CA GLU A 82 -10.69 18.86 -24.57
C GLU A 82 -10.67 17.32 -24.65
N HIS A 83 -10.82 16.63 -23.51
CA HIS A 83 -10.87 15.18 -23.49
C HIS A 83 -12.10 14.61 -24.19
N GLN A 84 -13.27 15.26 -24.04
CA GLN A 84 -14.49 14.87 -24.73
C GLN A 84 -14.36 15.05 -26.25
N ASP A 85 -13.74 16.14 -26.70
CA ASP A 85 -13.46 16.39 -28.11
C ASP A 85 -12.52 15.32 -28.69
N TYR A 86 -11.41 15.03 -27.97
CA TYR A 86 -10.47 13.97 -28.36
C TYR A 86 -11.15 12.60 -28.44
N MET A 87 -12.00 12.27 -27.47
CA MET A 87 -12.78 11.02 -27.48
C MET A 87 -13.75 10.98 -28.68
N GLY A 88 -14.37 12.11 -29.03
CA GLY A 88 -15.21 12.22 -30.22
C GLY A 88 -14.43 11.96 -31.51
N GLU A 89 -13.24 12.55 -31.65
CA GLU A 89 -12.35 12.31 -32.80
C GLU A 89 -11.91 10.85 -32.88
N MET A 90 -11.52 10.25 -31.75
CA MET A 90 -11.15 8.84 -31.64
C MET A 90 -12.29 7.91 -32.08
N VAL A 91 -13.52 8.17 -31.64
CA VAL A 91 -14.69 7.38 -32.05
C VAL A 91 -14.92 7.51 -33.56
N ASN A 92 -14.81 8.71 -34.12
CA ASN A 92 -14.94 8.93 -35.57
C ASN A 92 -13.86 8.17 -36.36
N VAL A 93 -12.60 8.24 -35.93
CA VAL A 93 -11.49 7.51 -36.56
C VAL A 93 -11.69 6.00 -36.44
N SER A 94 -12.08 5.51 -35.27
CA SER A 94 -12.35 4.09 -35.05
C SER A 94 -13.52 3.60 -35.91
N THR A 95 -14.54 4.42 -36.11
CA THR A 95 -15.68 4.09 -36.98
C THR A 95 -15.22 3.98 -38.43
N ARG A 96 -14.44 4.95 -38.91
CA ARG A 96 -13.89 4.95 -40.28
C ARG A 96 -12.97 3.74 -40.51
N LEU A 97 -12.05 3.47 -39.59
CA LEU A 97 -11.16 2.30 -39.70
C LEU A 97 -11.93 0.99 -39.70
N LYS A 98 -13.03 0.90 -38.95
CA LYS A 98 -13.88 -0.29 -38.92
C LYS A 98 -14.61 -0.48 -40.27
N GLU A 99 -15.10 0.60 -40.87
CA GLU A 99 -15.70 0.56 -42.21
C GLU A 99 -14.67 0.17 -43.28
N GLU A 100 -13.48 0.79 -43.28
CA GLU A 100 -12.37 0.45 -44.17
C GLU A 100 -11.92 -1.01 -43.99
N LEU A 101 -11.90 -1.51 -42.75
CA LEU A 101 -11.56 -2.91 -42.44
C LEU A 101 -12.61 -3.89 -42.99
N GLU A 102 -13.90 -3.59 -42.83
CA GLU A 102 -14.98 -4.43 -43.36
C GLU A 102 -15.02 -4.39 -44.90
N GLU A 103 -14.72 -3.25 -45.52
CA GLU A 103 -14.53 -3.13 -46.98
C GLU A 103 -13.32 -3.95 -47.46
N ALA A 104 -12.19 -3.89 -46.74
CA ALA A 104 -10.99 -4.67 -47.01
C ALA A 104 -11.20 -6.19 -46.81
N LYS A 105 -11.98 -6.58 -45.80
CA LYS A 105 -12.38 -7.99 -45.59
C LYS A 105 -13.37 -8.48 -46.66
N SER A 106 -14.26 -7.63 -47.13
CA SER A 106 -15.16 -7.96 -48.25
C SER A 106 -14.40 -8.18 -49.56
N SER A 107 -13.26 -7.50 -49.74
CA SER A 107 -12.38 -7.62 -50.93
C SER A 107 -11.27 -8.67 -50.81
N LYS A 108 -10.99 -9.20 -49.61
CA LYS A 108 -10.07 -10.32 -49.38
C LYS A 108 -10.75 -11.44 -48.61
N LYS A 109 -11.29 -12.42 -49.35
CA LYS A 109 -11.30 -13.80 -48.82
C LYS A 109 -9.84 -14.29 -48.82
N PRO A 110 -9.28 -14.66 -47.66
CA PRO A 110 -8.91 -16.05 -47.52
C PRO A 110 -9.04 -16.55 -46.07
N THR A 111 -10.05 -17.38 -45.83
CA THR A 111 -10.10 -18.32 -44.69
C THR A 111 -9.19 -19.54 -44.93
N GLY A 112 -8.00 -19.32 -45.50
CA GLY A 112 -7.03 -20.39 -45.80
C GLY A 112 -5.57 -20.07 -45.44
N GLY A 113 -5.29 -18.87 -44.90
CA GLY A 113 -3.92 -18.46 -44.56
C GLY A 113 -3.48 -18.74 -43.12
N MET A 114 -4.41 -18.77 -42.16
CA MET A 114 -4.07 -19.01 -40.74
C MET A 114 -3.57 -20.44 -40.51
N ASP A 115 -4.18 -21.44 -41.16
CA ASP A 115 -3.77 -22.84 -41.04
C ASP A 115 -2.36 -23.07 -41.58
N GLU A 116 -2.01 -22.42 -42.70
CA GLU A 116 -0.66 -22.55 -43.28
C GLU A 116 0.39 -21.85 -42.40
N GLN A 117 0.08 -20.68 -41.83
CA GLN A 117 0.96 -20.01 -40.87
C GLN A 117 1.14 -20.85 -39.61
N ARG A 118 0.08 -21.41 -39.06
CA ARG A 118 0.15 -22.30 -37.89
C ARG A 118 1.01 -23.52 -38.16
N LYS A 119 0.86 -24.13 -39.34
CA LYS A 119 1.69 -25.27 -39.76
C LYS A 119 3.17 -24.91 -39.79
N VAL A 120 3.53 -23.74 -40.35
CA VAL A 120 4.91 -23.24 -40.34
C VAL A 120 5.43 -23.05 -38.91
N LEU A 121 4.62 -22.56 -37.98
CA LEU A 121 5.02 -22.38 -36.59
C LEU A 121 5.26 -23.73 -35.88
N LEU A 122 4.36 -24.70 -36.11
CA LEU A 122 4.52 -26.05 -35.57
C LEU A 122 5.79 -26.72 -36.13
N ASP A 123 6.00 -26.67 -37.45
CA ASP A 123 7.13 -27.35 -38.08
C ASP A 123 8.51 -26.80 -37.65
N ASN A 124 8.61 -25.51 -37.31
CA ASN A 124 9.88 -24.86 -36.99
C ASN A 124 10.17 -24.74 -35.49
N PHE A 125 9.15 -24.64 -34.65
CA PHE A 125 9.33 -24.29 -33.23
C PHE A 125 8.75 -25.30 -32.26
N TYR A 126 7.88 -26.23 -32.71
CA TYR A 126 7.26 -27.23 -31.85
C TYR A 126 8.04 -28.53 -31.85
N ASP A 127 8.50 -28.95 -30.68
CA ASP A 127 9.08 -30.26 -30.49
C ASP A 127 7.97 -31.26 -30.15
N CYS A 128 7.61 -32.09 -31.13
CA CYS A 128 6.57 -33.10 -30.99
C CYS A 128 6.96 -34.25 -30.03
N SER A 129 8.24 -34.42 -29.71
CA SER A 129 8.70 -35.46 -28.79
C SER A 129 8.39 -35.12 -27.33
N VAL A 130 8.37 -33.83 -26.99
CA VAL A 130 8.06 -33.32 -25.64
C VAL A 130 6.74 -32.57 -25.57
N GLY A 131 6.15 -32.22 -26.71
CA GLY A 131 4.89 -31.49 -26.81
C GLY A 131 4.99 -30.02 -26.41
N GLN A 132 6.10 -29.36 -26.78
CA GLN A 132 6.45 -28.02 -26.30
C GLN A 132 7.06 -27.17 -27.41
N PHE A 133 6.80 -25.87 -27.38
CA PHE A 133 7.50 -24.91 -28.24
C PHE A 133 8.82 -24.40 -27.67
N ASP A 134 9.77 -24.01 -28.50
CA ASP A 134 10.77 -23.02 -28.07
C ASP A 134 10.11 -21.64 -27.98
N LEU A 135 9.68 -21.25 -26.77
CA LEU A 135 8.91 -20.01 -26.55
C LEU A 135 9.71 -18.76 -26.89
N ILE A 136 11.02 -18.77 -26.66
CA ILE A 136 11.88 -17.61 -26.93
C ILE A 136 12.05 -17.44 -28.43
N ALA A 137 12.38 -18.52 -29.14
CA ALA A 137 12.50 -18.49 -30.60
C ALA A 137 11.17 -18.12 -31.27
N LEU A 138 10.07 -18.70 -30.78
CA LEU A 138 8.72 -18.42 -31.27
C LEU A 138 8.31 -16.96 -31.04
N PHE A 139 8.63 -16.39 -29.86
CA PHE A 139 8.38 -14.98 -29.57
C PHE A 139 9.17 -14.06 -30.50
N ASN A 140 10.46 -14.33 -30.71
CA ASN A 140 11.30 -13.54 -31.60
C ASN A 140 10.80 -13.61 -33.06
N TYR A 141 10.31 -14.77 -33.50
CA TYR A 141 9.67 -14.91 -34.80
C TYR A 141 8.37 -14.09 -34.89
N TYR A 142 7.49 -14.18 -33.88
CA TYR A 142 6.27 -13.37 -33.79
C TYR A 142 6.57 -11.87 -33.94
N LYS A 143 7.58 -11.37 -33.22
CA LYS A 143 7.99 -9.97 -33.30
C LYS A 143 8.57 -9.59 -34.65
N ALA A 144 9.41 -10.45 -35.24
CA ALA A 144 10.08 -10.16 -36.51
C ALA A 144 9.12 -10.12 -37.70
N TYR A 145 8.10 -11.00 -37.70
CA TYR A 145 7.22 -11.20 -38.85
C TYR A 145 5.79 -10.67 -38.65
N GLY A 146 5.48 -10.07 -37.49
CA GLY A 146 4.19 -9.46 -37.22
C GLY A 146 3.03 -10.46 -37.28
N VAL A 147 3.24 -11.67 -36.75
CA VAL A 147 2.21 -12.72 -36.71
C VAL A 147 1.03 -12.21 -35.86
N SER A 148 -0.21 -12.52 -36.24
CA SER A 148 -1.38 -12.09 -35.46
C SER A 148 -1.37 -12.73 -34.06
N ALA A 149 -1.74 -11.95 -33.04
CA ALA A 149 -1.87 -12.44 -31.66
C ALA A 149 -2.88 -13.60 -31.55
N ASP A 150 -3.93 -13.61 -32.38
CA ASP A 150 -4.93 -14.69 -32.39
C ASP A 150 -4.32 -16.02 -32.88
N VAL A 151 -3.49 -15.97 -33.94
CA VAL A 151 -2.77 -17.14 -34.46
C VAL A 151 -1.80 -17.66 -33.40
N MET A 152 -1.10 -16.77 -32.70
CA MET A 152 -0.20 -17.16 -31.62
C MET A 152 -0.93 -17.82 -30.46
N LYS A 153 -2.04 -17.23 -30.02
CA LYS A 153 -2.86 -17.76 -28.93
C LYS A 153 -3.37 -19.16 -29.27
N GLU A 154 -3.87 -19.37 -30.50
CA GLU A 154 -4.31 -20.69 -30.94
C GLU A 154 -3.14 -21.67 -31.05
N THR A 155 -1.98 -21.23 -31.55
CA THR A 155 -0.78 -22.06 -31.69
C THR A 155 -0.29 -22.57 -30.33
N LEU A 156 -0.23 -21.68 -29.33
CA LEU A 156 0.21 -22.01 -27.97
C LEU A 156 -0.71 -22.99 -27.23
N THR A 157 -1.95 -23.23 -27.71
CA THR A 157 -2.82 -24.26 -27.12
C THR A 157 -2.29 -25.69 -27.29
N ALA A 158 -1.43 -25.91 -28.28
CA ALA A 158 -0.74 -27.19 -28.49
C ALA A 158 0.39 -27.43 -27.48
N ASP A 159 0.81 -26.40 -26.75
CA ASP A 159 1.81 -26.53 -25.71
C ASP A 159 1.19 -27.08 -24.42
N HIS A 160 1.66 -28.25 -24.00
CA HIS A 160 1.13 -28.95 -22.84
C HIS A 160 2.13 -29.00 -21.68
N ARG A 161 3.11 -28.10 -21.65
CA ARG A 161 4.05 -28.05 -20.53
C ARG A 161 3.32 -27.72 -19.23
N GLU A 162 3.63 -28.46 -18.18
CA GLU A 162 3.21 -28.10 -16.82
C GLU A 162 4.25 -27.24 -16.10
N THR A 163 5.52 -27.32 -16.53
CA THR A 163 6.64 -26.58 -15.95
C THR A 163 7.40 -25.81 -17.01
N LEU A 164 7.74 -24.57 -16.71
CA LEU A 164 8.57 -23.69 -17.54
C LEU A 164 9.77 -23.21 -16.74
N THR A 165 10.97 -23.38 -17.28
CA THR A 165 12.19 -22.79 -16.73
C THR A 165 12.60 -21.64 -17.64
N LEU A 166 12.69 -20.43 -17.09
CA LEU A 166 13.12 -19.24 -17.81
C LEU A 166 14.56 -18.88 -17.42
N PRO A 167 15.36 -18.40 -18.38
CA PRO A 167 16.70 -17.92 -18.08
C PRO A 167 16.64 -16.65 -17.20
N ASP A 168 17.58 -16.52 -16.27
CA ASP A 168 17.70 -15.34 -15.39
C ASP A 168 17.92 -14.05 -16.21
N ASP A 169 18.63 -14.17 -17.33
CA ASP A 169 18.91 -13.11 -18.28
C ASP A 169 17.94 -13.09 -19.48
N LEU A 170 16.66 -13.46 -19.26
CA LEU A 170 15.59 -13.43 -20.29
C LEU A 170 15.60 -12.13 -21.12
N ASN A 171 15.88 -11.00 -20.48
CA ASN A 171 15.98 -9.68 -21.12
C ASN A 171 16.98 -9.65 -22.29
N THR A 172 18.05 -10.44 -22.25
CA THR A 172 19.04 -10.58 -23.32
C THR A 172 18.47 -11.30 -24.54
N PHE A 173 17.51 -12.22 -24.33
CA PHE A 173 16.94 -13.07 -25.37
C PHE A 173 15.73 -12.47 -26.07
N VAL A 174 14.88 -11.75 -25.33
CA VAL A 174 13.64 -11.16 -25.86
C VAL A 174 13.72 -9.63 -25.98
N GLY A 175 14.68 -8.99 -25.33
CA GLY A 175 14.79 -7.54 -25.20
C GLY A 175 13.98 -7.00 -24.02
N GLU A 176 14.56 -6.09 -23.23
CA GLU A 176 13.96 -5.55 -22.01
C GLU A 176 12.54 -4.97 -22.22
N ALA A 177 12.34 -4.21 -23.30
CA ALA A 177 11.05 -3.61 -23.62
C ALA A 177 9.94 -4.64 -23.96
N ASN A 178 10.33 -5.88 -24.27
CA ASN A 178 9.44 -6.93 -24.73
C ASN A 178 9.10 -7.97 -23.65
N VAL A 179 9.79 -7.98 -22.51
CA VAL A 179 9.61 -8.96 -21.43
C VAL A 179 8.16 -9.00 -20.95
N ARG A 180 7.55 -7.82 -20.79
CA ARG A 180 6.14 -7.69 -20.40
C ARG A 180 5.21 -8.35 -21.42
N GLU A 181 5.44 -8.13 -22.70
CA GLU A 181 4.63 -8.71 -23.78
C GLU A 181 4.81 -10.22 -23.84
N PHE A 182 6.03 -10.72 -23.66
CA PHE A 182 6.34 -12.14 -23.59
C PHE A 182 5.55 -12.83 -22.47
N PHE A 183 5.56 -12.30 -21.24
CA PHE A 183 4.77 -12.88 -20.16
C PHE A 183 3.26 -12.80 -20.42
N ALA A 184 2.78 -11.67 -20.90
CA ALA A 184 1.35 -11.43 -21.09
C ALA A 184 0.73 -12.24 -22.24
N GLN A 185 1.47 -12.44 -23.34
CA GLN A 185 0.93 -13.10 -24.54
C GLN A 185 1.35 -14.55 -24.68
N PHE A 186 2.56 -14.92 -24.23
CA PHE A 186 3.11 -16.26 -24.45
C PHE A 186 2.94 -17.11 -23.20
N VAL A 187 3.56 -16.69 -22.10
CA VAL A 187 3.56 -17.49 -20.86
C VAL A 187 2.14 -17.64 -20.31
N ALA A 188 1.36 -16.56 -20.27
CA ALA A 188 -0.02 -16.60 -19.79
C ALA A 188 -0.99 -17.36 -20.71
N ALA A 189 -0.61 -17.63 -21.96
CA ALA A 189 -1.45 -18.38 -22.91
C ALA A 189 -1.23 -19.89 -22.84
N LEU A 190 -0.28 -20.38 -22.04
CA LEU A 190 0.00 -21.80 -21.87
C LEU A 190 -1.12 -22.46 -21.03
N PRO A 191 -1.90 -23.39 -21.59
CA PRO A 191 -3.14 -23.85 -20.96
C PRO A 191 -2.94 -24.72 -19.71
N THR A 192 -1.80 -25.40 -19.60
CA THR A 192 -1.52 -26.37 -18.54
C THR A 192 -0.41 -25.93 -17.59
N LEU A 193 0.10 -24.71 -17.74
CA LEU A 193 1.24 -24.24 -16.96
C LEU A 193 0.88 -24.13 -15.47
N ARG A 194 1.67 -24.79 -14.63
CA ARG A 194 1.49 -24.82 -13.16
C ARG A 194 2.70 -24.38 -12.38
N CYS A 195 3.88 -24.40 -13.02
CA CYS A 195 5.15 -24.15 -12.38
C CYS A 195 6.04 -23.29 -13.28
N ILE A 196 6.53 -22.17 -12.77
CA ILE A 196 7.58 -21.37 -13.41
C ILE A 196 8.78 -21.29 -12.47
N THR A 197 9.98 -21.46 -13.01
CA THR A 197 11.24 -21.34 -12.27
C THR A 197 12.27 -20.51 -13.04
N GLY A 198 13.28 -19.98 -12.34
CA GLY A 198 14.26 -19.02 -12.89
C GLY A 198 13.68 -17.60 -13.00
N HIS A 199 14.29 -16.74 -13.82
CA HIS A 199 13.94 -15.33 -14.12
C HIS A 199 13.70 -14.40 -12.92
N PHE A 200 12.67 -14.67 -12.11
CA PHE A 200 12.35 -13.90 -10.92
C PHE A 200 13.26 -14.29 -9.75
N LYS A 201 13.67 -13.31 -8.96
CA LYS A 201 14.50 -13.52 -7.77
C LYS A 201 13.79 -14.27 -6.66
N GLY A 202 12.45 -14.23 -6.65
CA GLY A 202 11.61 -14.88 -5.66
C GLY A 202 10.15 -14.44 -5.80
N PRO A 203 9.26 -14.96 -4.94
CA PRO A 203 7.83 -14.64 -5.03
C PRO A 203 7.52 -13.14 -4.90
N TRP A 204 8.35 -12.39 -4.15
CA TRP A 204 8.19 -10.93 -4.01
C TRP A 204 8.43 -10.19 -5.33
N ASP A 205 9.45 -10.58 -6.08
CA ASP A 205 9.85 -9.95 -7.34
C ASP A 205 8.77 -10.19 -8.42
N CYS A 206 8.26 -11.41 -8.51
CA CYS A 206 7.13 -11.75 -9.38
C CYS A 206 5.85 -10.98 -9.00
N TYR A 207 5.56 -10.83 -7.71
CA TYR A 207 4.40 -10.06 -7.24
C TYR A 207 4.52 -8.56 -7.55
N VAL A 208 5.70 -7.96 -7.40
CA VAL A 208 5.94 -6.56 -7.76
C VAL A 208 5.60 -6.34 -9.25
N GLN A 209 6.11 -7.23 -10.11
CA GLN A 209 5.81 -7.19 -11.54
C GLN A 209 4.32 -7.39 -11.82
N TYR A 210 3.63 -8.24 -11.05
CA TYR A 210 2.18 -8.42 -11.18
C TYR A 210 1.42 -7.14 -10.85
N LYS A 211 1.74 -6.49 -9.73
CA LYS A 211 1.10 -5.23 -9.31
C LYS A 211 1.37 -4.07 -10.25
N GLN A 212 2.53 -4.06 -10.90
CA GLN A 212 2.89 -3.07 -11.92
C GLN A 212 2.32 -3.41 -13.32
N GLY A 213 1.60 -4.52 -13.46
CA GLY A 213 1.03 -4.96 -14.73
C GLY A 213 2.06 -5.51 -15.74
N GLY A 214 3.27 -5.83 -15.26
CA GLY A 214 4.35 -6.48 -16.00
C GLY A 214 4.08 -7.97 -16.25
N VAL A 215 3.39 -8.65 -15.32
CA VAL A 215 2.95 -10.04 -15.48
C VAL A 215 1.48 -10.21 -15.13
N ALA A 216 0.83 -11.22 -15.73
CA ALA A 216 -0.57 -11.55 -15.46
C ALA A 216 -0.70 -12.44 -14.20
N LEU A 217 -1.88 -12.46 -13.58
CA LEU A 217 -2.15 -13.29 -12.39
C LEU A 217 -1.80 -14.79 -12.61
N PRO A 218 -2.16 -15.44 -13.74
CA PRO A 218 -1.79 -16.84 -13.96
C PRO A 218 -0.27 -17.11 -13.95
N VAL A 219 0.54 -16.11 -14.32
CA VAL A 219 2.01 -16.22 -14.26
C VAL A 219 2.48 -16.19 -12.81
N LEU A 220 1.93 -15.29 -11.99
CA LEU A 220 2.21 -15.25 -10.55
C LEU A 220 1.77 -16.56 -9.87
N GLU A 221 0.58 -17.07 -10.19
CA GLU A 221 0.07 -18.34 -9.68
C GLU A 221 0.99 -19.51 -10.04
N ALA A 222 1.41 -19.60 -11.31
CA ALA A 222 2.32 -20.66 -11.76
C ALA A 222 3.71 -20.52 -11.14
N PHE A 223 4.24 -19.31 -10.98
CA PHE A 223 5.52 -19.10 -10.32
C PHE A 223 5.48 -19.51 -8.84
N CYS A 224 4.46 -19.06 -8.10
CA CYS A 224 4.24 -19.44 -6.71
C CYS A 224 3.95 -20.94 -6.55
N GLY A 225 3.25 -21.56 -7.51
CA GLY A 225 3.00 -23.00 -7.55
C GLY A 225 4.28 -23.84 -7.65
N GLY A 226 5.36 -23.27 -8.20
CA GLY A 226 6.69 -23.89 -8.25
C GLY A 226 7.48 -23.81 -6.94
N TYR A 227 7.01 -23.05 -5.94
CA TYR A 227 7.70 -22.90 -4.66
C TYR A 227 7.65 -24.19 -3.84
N ASN A 228 8.82 -24.79 -3.62
CA ASN A 228 8.94 -26.10 -2.96
C ASN A 228 9.25 -26.03 -1.45
N GLY A 229 9.47 -24.84 -0.90
CA GLY A 229 9.76 -24.65 0.53
C GLY A 229 8.53 -24.89 1.41
N THR A 230 8.75 -25.46 2.60
CA THR A 230 7.72 -25.58 3.65
C THR A 230 7.69 -24.36 4.55
N SER A 231 8.78 -23.60 4.61
CA SER A 231 8.88 -22.31 5.29
C SER A 231 9.08 -21.22 4.25
N TYR A 232 8.32 -20.13 4.36
CA TYR A 232 8.51 -18.93 3.56
C TYR A 232 9.07 -17.81 4.43
N GLN A 233 10.25 -17.32 4.08
CA GLN A 233 10.89 -16.19 4.77
C GLN A 233 10.73 -14.93 3.94
N LEU A 234 10.22 -13.86 4.57
CA LEU A 234 10.22 -12.51 4.04
C LEU A 234 11.32 -11.71 4.74
N THR A 235 12.33 -11.32 3.99
CA THR A 235 13.51 -10.62 4.51
C THR A 235 13.31 -9.11 4.55
N GLN A 236 14.13 -8.40 5.34
CA GLN A 236 14.09 -6.94 5.43
C GLN A 236 14.36 -6.24 4.08
N ASP A 237 15.20 -6.82 3.23
CA ASP A 237 15.50 -6.23 1.92
C ASP A 237 14.31 -6.39 0.96
N GLU A 238 13.57 -7.49 1.05
CA GLU A 238 12.32 -7.70 0.30
C GLU A 238 11.21 -6.77 0.80
N VAL A 239 11.11 -6.55 2.12
CA VAL A 239 10.20 -5.55 2.71
C VAL A 239 10.51 -4.15 2.16
N LYS A 240 11.78 -3.74 2.14
CA LYS A 240 12.20 -2.46 1.56
C LYS A 240 11.89 -2.37 0.07
N ALA A 241 12.08 -3.45 -0.68
CA ALA A 241 11.78 -3.48 -2.11
C ALA A 241 10.29 -3.31 -2.38
N LEU A 242 9.42 -4.01 -1.63
CA LEU A 242 7.96 -3.85 -1.70
C LEU A 242 7.56 -2.40 -1.37
N GLN A 243 8.07 -1.84 -0.28
CA GLN A 243 7.79 -0.47 0.14
C GLN A 243 8.28 0.57 -0.88
N SER A 244 9.46 0.35 -1.47
CA SER A 244 10.01 1.22 -2.52
C SER A 244 9.19 1.20 -3.81
N ALA A 245 8.46 0.11 -4.05
CA ALA A 245 7.48 -0.01 -5.13
C ALA A 245 6.08 0.52 -4.74
N GLU A 246 5.96 1.17 -3.57
CA GLU A 246 4.70 1.67 -3.00
C GLU A 246 3.65 0.56 -2.75
N LEU A 247 4.12 -0.67 -2.48
CA LEU A 247 3.26 -1.83 -2.22
C LEU A 247 3.19 -2.15 -0.71
N SER A 248 2.04 -2.67 -0.30
CA SER A 248 1.80 -3.10 1.09
C SER A 248 2.33 -4.51 1.32
N VAL A 249 3.11 -4.68 2.40
CA VAL A 249 3.57 -6.01 2.87
C VAL A 249 2.39 -6.91 3.26
N SER A 250 1.34 -6.32 3.86
CA SER A 250 0.13 -7.07 4.22
C SER A 250 -0.57 -7.60 2.96
N ASP A 251 -0.78 -6.75 1.95
CA ASP A 251 -1.38 -7.17 0.67
C ASP A 251 -0.53 -8.21 -0.05
N TYR A 252 0.80 -8.08 0.01
CA TYR A 252 1.74 -9.07 -0.51
C TYR A 252 1.52 -10.46 0.13
N LEU A 253 1.57 -10.53 1.46
CA LEU A 253 1.44 -11.80 2.19
C LEU A 253 0.06 -12.44 1.98
N ILE A 254 -1.01 -11.63 1.97
CA ILE A 254 -2.38 -12.11 1.71
C ILE A 254 -2.51 -12.65 0.28
N THR A 255 -1.85 -12.03 -0.69
CA THR A 255 -1.91 -12.46 -2.10
C THR A 255 -1.06 -13.71 -2.34
N VAL A 256 0.17 -13.72 -1.86
CA VAL A 256 1.16 -14.74 -2.22
C VAL A 256 1.05 -16.00 -1.38
N LEU A 257 0.83 -15.89 -0.06
CA LEU A 257 0.81 -17.08 0.80
C LEU A 257 -0.23 -18.12 0.35
N PRO A 258 -1.47 -17.77 -0.04
CA PRO A 258 -2.42 -18.73 -0.60
C PRO A 258 -1.89 -19.51 -1.79
N LEU A 259 -1.06 -18.88 -2.62
CA LEU A 259 -0.47 -19.45 -3.84
C LEU A 259 0.75 -20.34 -3.58
N LEU A 260 1.27 -20.40 -2.34
CA LEU A 260 2.38 -21.27 -1.95
C LEU A 260 1.84 -22.55 -1.27
N PRO A 261 1.53 -23.62 -2.03
CA PRO A 261 0.73 -24.74 -1.52
C PRO A 261 1.40 -25.55 -0.40
N ARG A 262 2.74 -25.54 -0.34
CA ARG A 262 3.53 -26.34 0.61
C ARG A 262 3.93 -25.58 1.87
N VAL A 263 3.73 -24.26 1.90
CA VAL A 263 4.16 -23.42 3.02
C VAL A 263 3.24 -23.64 4.21
N THR A 264 3.87 -24.02 5.33
CA THR A 264 3.26 -24.20 6.64
C THR A 264 3.76 -23.21 7.67
N ASP A 265 4.89 -22.55 7.40
CA ASP A 265 5.56 -21.64 8.33
C ASP A 265 5.94 -20.34 7.62
N VAL A 266 5.63 -19.20 8.22
CA VAL A 266 5.92 -17.87 7.67
C VAL A 266 6.84 -17.14 8.61
N TRP A 267 7.99 -16.73 8.11
CA TRP A 267 9.03 -16.07 8.89
C TRP A 267 9.16 -14.63 8.41
N VAL A 268 8.85 -13.70 9.30
CA VAL A 268 9.01 -12.25 9.08
C VAL A 268 10.03 -11.67 10.06
N PHE A 269 10.91 -12.51 10.62
CA PHE A 269 11.89 -12.12 11.62
C PHE A 269 12.97 -11.18 11.04
N TYR A 270 13.61 -10.41 11.91
CA TYR A 270 14.57 -9.34 11.53
C TYR A 270 13.97 -8.32 10.55
N THR A 271 12.67 -8.04 10.64
CA THR A 271 12.02 -7.04 9.80
C THR A 271 11.43 -5.87 10.59
N ASN A 272 11.22 -4.74 9.90
CA ASN A 272 10.59 -3.52 10.40
C ASN A 272 9.10 -3.46 10.05
N ILE A 273 8.43 -4.60 9.89
CA ILE A 273 6.98 -4.61 9.71
C ILE A 273 6.31 -4.10 10.98
N THR A 274 5.23 -3.35 10.80
CA THR A 274 4.52 -2.69 11.91
C THR A 274 3.20 -3.37 12.26
N THR A 275 2.71 -4.29 11.41
CA THR A 275 1.38 -4.91 11.54
C THR A 275 1.39 -6.41 11.24
N LEU A 276 0.45 -7.12 11.87
CA LEU A 276 0.13 -8.54 11.64
C LEU A 276 -1.29 -8.72 11.09
N ASP A 277 -1.88 -7.69 10.49
CA ASP A 277 -3.23 -7.68 9.95
C ASP A 277 -3.49 -8.75 8.88
N TRP A 278 -2.44 -9.18 8.18
CA TRP A 278 -2.47 -10.28 7.22
C TRP A 278 -2.73 -11.65 7.86
N CYS A 279 -2.43 -11.85 9.15
CA CYS A 279 -2.56 -13.14 9.82
C CYS A 279 -4.01 -13.69 9.80
N GLU A 280 -5.04 -12.84 9.77
CA GLU A 280 -6.42 -13.34 9.73
C GLU A 280 -6.80 -13.96 8.36
N ALA A 281 -6.17 -13.50 7.28
CA ALA A 281 -6.51 -13.87 5.91
C ALA A 281 -5.67 -15.01 5.34
N ILE A 282 -4.66 -15.49 6.07
CA ILE A 282 -3.80 -16.57 5.58
C ILE A 282 -4.45 -17.96 5.71
N PRO A 283 -4.07 -18.91 4.84
CA PRO A 283 -4.69 -20.24 4.82
C PRO A 283 -4.46 -21.04 6.11
N GLU A 284 -5.45 -21.84 6.51
CA GLU A 284 -5.39 -22.67 7.74
C GLU A 284 -4.24 -23.70 7.76
N ARG A 285 -3.63 -24.00 6.61
CA ARG A 285 -2.42 -24.85 6.55
C ARG A 285 -1.20 -24.17 7.19
N VAL A 286 -1.17 -22.84 7.20
CA VAL A 286 -0.09 -22.07 7.81
C VAL A 286 -0.28 -22.13 9.32
N SER A 287 0.66 -22.79 9.99
CA SER A 287 0.59 -23.12 11.40
C SER A 287 1.75 -22.58 12.23
N GLY A 288 2.80 -22.07 11.57
CA GLY A 288 3.90 -21.36 12.22
C GLY A 288 4.00 -19.92 11.74
N VAL A 289 4.15 -18.98 12.67
CA VAL A 289 4.52 -17.59 12.37
C VAL A 289 5.72 -17.22 13.22
N ASP A 290 6.77 -16.67 12.62
CA ASP A 290 7.98 -16.25 13.34
C ASP A 290 8.13 -14.72 13.24
N ILE A 291 8.11 -14.06 14.40
CA ILE A 291 8.21 -12.60 14.58
C ILE A 291 9.42 -12.22 15.47
N ASP A 292 10.45 -13.07 15.48
CA ASP A 292 11.72 -12.78 16.14
C ASP A 292 12.30 -11.44 15.66
N ASP A 293 12.84 -10.63 16.58
CA ASP A 293 13.51 -9.37 16.23
C ASP A 293 12.63 -8.38 15.42
N CYS A 294 11.31 -8.37 15.67
CA CYS A 294 10.36 -7.41 15.10
C CYS A 294 9.84 -6.41 16.18
N PRO A 295 10.60 -5.36 16.52
CA PRO A 295 10.27 -4.45 17.61
C PRO A 295 9.09 -3.52 17.30
N ASP A 296 8.78 -3.32 16.01
CA ASP A 296 7.81 -2.32 15.55
C ASP A 296 6.36 -2.84 15.53
N ILE A 297 6.15 -4.13 15.76
CA ILE A 297 4.81 -4.74 15.85
C ILE A 297 4.17 -4.38 17.20
N GLN A 298 3.32 -3.36 17.20
CA GLN A 298 2.67 -2.89 18.43
C GLN A 298 1.40 -3.69 18.80
N ASP A 299 0.79 -4.39 17.83
CA ASP A 299 -0.44 -5.16 18.04
C ASP A 299 -0.28 -6.60 17.51
N CYS A 300 -0.12 -7.53 18.45
CA CYS A 300 -0.01 -8.96 18.18
C CYS A 300 -1.38 -9.69 18.22
N THR A 301 -2.49 -9.01 18.50
CA THR A 301 -3.81 -9.63 18.57
C THR A 301 -4.29 -10.35 17.29
N PRO A 302 -3.85 -9.97 16.07
CA PRO A 302 -4.21 -10.73 14.86
C PRO A 302 -3.79 -12.21 14.90
N LEU A 303 -2.72 -12.57 15.61
CA LEU A 303 -2.30 -13.98 15.78
C LEU A 303 -3.40 -14.82 16.44
N LEU A 304 -4.20 -14.24 17.33
CA LEU A 304 -5.31 -14.93 18.01
C LEU A 304 -6.43 -15.33 17.05
N LYS A 305 -6.51 -14.71 15.87
CA LYS A 305 -7.55 -14.95 14.88
C LYS A 305 -7.17 -16.04 13.87
N MET A 306 -5.89 -16.42 13.83
CA MET A 306 -5.43 -17.53 13.00
C MET A 306 -6.01 -18.85 13.50
N LYS A 307 -6.83 -19.51 12.67
CA LYS A 307 -7.44 -20.80 13.01
C LYS A 307 -6.44 -21.95 13.02
N GLY A 308 -5.44 -21.90 12.14
CA GLY A 308 -4.45 -22.97 11.94
C GLY A 308 -3.18 -22.84 12.78
N LEU A 309 -3.04 -21.75 13.54
CA LEU A 309 -1.81 -21.42 14.27
C LEU A 309 -1.53 -22.45 15.36
N LYS A 310 -0.31 -22.97 15.36
CA LYS A 310 0.21 -23.96 16.33
C LYS A 310 1.52 -23.52 16.95
N ARG A 311 2.28 -22.64 16.30
CA ARG A 311 3.57 -22.15 16.79
C ARG A 311 3.77 -20.67 16.47
N VAL A 312 4.27 -19.91 17.43
CA VAL A 312 4.77 -18.54 17.25
C VAL A 312 6.21 -18.47 17.72
N GLY A 313 7.13 -18.10 16.82
CA GLY A 313 8.50 -17.72 17.19
C GLY A 313 8.52 -16.28 17.68
N HIS A 314 9.10 -16.06 18.86
CA HIS A 314 9.36 -14.72 19.40
C HIS A 314 10.64 -14.75 20.26
N ASN A 315 11.25 -13.59 20.46
CA ASN A 315 12.43 -13.47 21.33
C ASN A 315 12.41 -12.17 22.15
N ALA A 316 13.49 -11.91 22.90
CA ALA A 316 13.60 -10.73 23.77
C ALA A 316 13.58 -9.38 23.03
N HIS A 317 13.68 -9.38 21.70
CA HIS A 317 13.62 -8.19 20.85
C HIS A 317 12.26 -8.01 20.17
N THR A 318 11.35 -8.97 20.30
CA THR A 318 9.94 -8.79 19.95
C THR A 318 9.31 -7.76 20.90
N ASN A 319 8.37 -6.96 20.38
CA ASN A 319 7.71 -5.93 21.19
C ASN A 319 7.03 -6.53 22.45
N PRO A 320 7.16 -5.91 23.63
CA PRO A 320 6.52 -6.39 24.87
C PRO A 320 4.99 -6.51 24.80
N SER A 321 4.33 -5.89 23.81
CA SER A 321 2.91 -6.10 23.53
C SER A 321 2.56 -7.58 23.28
N PHE A 322 3.53 -8.39 22.85
CA PHE A 322 3.34 -9.82 22.64
C PHE A 322 3.02 -10.58 23.94
N ASP A 323 3.58 -10.17 25.08
CA ASP A 323 3.35 -10.82 26.38
C ASP A 323 1.85 -10.91 26.73
N ALA A 324 1.09 -9.86 26.39
CA ALA A 324 -0.35 -9.79 26.62
C ALA A 324 -1.16 -10.78 25.74
N VAL A 325 -0.58 -11.18 24.61
CA VAL A 325 -1.19 -12.11 23.64
C VAL A 325 -0.71 -13.54 23.88
N GLN A 326 0.51 -13.72 24.37
CA GLN A 326 1.15 -15.00 24.61
C GLN A 326 0.32 -15.92 25.51
N GLU A 327 -0.18 -15.43 26.65
CA GLU A 327 -1.02 -16.24 27.54
C GLU A 327 -2.29 -16.76 26.85
N GLN A 328 -2.90 -15.93 26.00
CA GLN A 328 -4.11 -16.30 25.27
C GLN A 328 -3.82 -17.34 24.18
N LEU A 329 -2.67 -17.23 23.51
CA LEU A 329 -2.18 -18.21 22.54
C LEU A 329 -1.91 -19.57 23.22
N ILE A 330 -1.21 -19.57 24.36
CA ILE A 330 -0.94 -20.80 25.14
C ILE A 330 -2.25 -21.47 25.57
N ARG A 331 -3.24 -20.72 26.04
CA ARG A 331 -4.57 -21.26 26.40
C ARG A 331 -5.31 -21.88 25.20
N LYS A 332 -5.02 -21.44 23.97
CA LYS A 332 -5.51 -22.06 22.72
C LYS A 332 -4.67 -23.25 22.25
N GLY A 333 -3.63 -23.62 22.98
CA GLY A 333 -2.73 -24.73 22.64
C GLY A 333 -1.65 -24.36 21.62
N VAL A 334 -1.38 -23.07 21.40
CA VAL A 334 -0.28 -22.59 20.56
C VAL A 334 1.03 -22.62 21.36
N MET A 335 2.09 -23.13 20.74
CA MET A 335 3.46 -23.07 21.27
C MET A 335 4.05 -21.69 21.00
N CYS A 336 4.44 -20.96 22.04
CA CYS A 336 5.13 -19.68 21.95
C CYS A 336 6.53 -19.82 22.54
#